data_AF-A1A4Q9-F1
#
_entry.id   AF-A1A4Q9-F1
#
_cell.length_a   1.000
_cell.length_b   1.000
_cell.length_c   1.000
_cell.angle_alpha   90.00
_cell.angle_beta   90.00
_cell.angle_gamma   90.00
#
_symmetry.space_group_name_H-M   'P 1'
#
loop_
_entity.id
_entity.type
_entity.pdbx_description
1 polymer ?
#
loop_
_entity_poly.entity_id
_entity_poly.type
_entity_poly.pdbx_seq_one_letter_code
_entity_poly.pdbx_strand_id
1 'polypeptide(L)'
;MAGMRRLELSEALHLGPGWRHACHALLYAPDPGLLFGRIPLRYAVLMQMRFDGRLGFPGGFVDLRDGSLEDGLNRELGEELGEAAGAFRVERADYRSSHAGSRPRVVAHFYTKLLTLEQLTAVEMGAPRARDHGLEVLGLVRVPLYTLRDGVGGLPAFLENTFIGNAREQLLEAVQNLGLLEPGSFARLKISTPP
;
A
#
# COMPACT_ATOMS: atom_id res chain seq x y z
N MET A 1 15.47 3.11 1.51
CA MET A 1 16.39 2.37 0.62
C MET A 1 16.53 3.16 -0.68
N ALA A 2 17.49 4.09 -0.78
CA ALA A 2 17.83 4.68 -2.06
C ALA A 2 18.43 3.58 -2.97
N GLY A 3 17.96 3.47 -4.22
CA GLY A 3 18.55 2.57 -5.22
C GLY A 3 17.77 1.29 -5.53
N MET A 4 16.45 1.22 -5.27
CA MET A 4 15.64 0.16 -5.88
C MET A 4 15.41 0.45 -7.37
N ARG A 5 15.74 -0.51 -8.24
CA ARG A 5 15.53 -0.40 -9.70
C ARG A 5 14.19 -1.04 -10.08
N ARG A 6 13.41 -0.35 -10.91
CA ARG A 6 12.20 -0.92 -11.52
C ARG A 6 12.57 -2.04 -12.49
N LEU A 7 11.89 -3.17 -12.38
CA LEU A 7 12.02 -4.33 -13.26
C LEU A 7 10.69 -4.59 -13.96
N GLU A 8 10.76 -5.13 -15.18
CA GLU A 8 9.62 -5.81 -15.77
C GLU A 8 9.26 -7.06 -14.96
N LEU A 9 7.98 -7.43 -14.93
CA LEU A 9 7.53 -8.58 -14.13
C LEU A 9 8.26 -9.88 -14.52
N SER A 10 8.45 -10.10 -15.83
CA SER A 10 9.20 -11.26 -16.30
C SER A 10 10.64 -11.24 -15.79
N GLU A 11 11.35 -10.12 -15.89
CA GLU A 11 12.71 -9.98 -15.36
C GLU A 11 12.75 -10.25 -13.84
N ALA A 12 11.80 -9.70 -13.10
CA ALA A 12 11.68 -9.89 -11.66
C ALA A 12 11.47 -11.36 -11.27
N LEU A 13 10.62 -12.09 -12.00
CA LEU A 13 10.35 -13.52 -11.76
C LEU A 13 11.52 -14.43 -12.11
N HIS A 14 12.44 -13.99 -12.99
CA HIS A 14 13.64 -14.75 -13.35
C HIS A 14 14.84 -14.46 -12.43
N LEU A 15 14.67 -13.63 -11.39
CA LEU A 15 15.72 -13.42 -10.39
C LEU A 15 16.03 -14.75 -9.69
N GLY A 16 17.33 -15.10 -9.62
CA GLY A 16 17.77 -16.38 -9.07
C GLY A 16 17.50 -16.56 -7.57
N PRO A 17 17.74 -17.75 -7.00
CA PRO A 17 17.34 -18.14 -5.64
C PRO A 17 17.96 -17.32 -4.51
N GLY A 18 18.93 -16.44 -4.80
CA GLY A 18 19.47 -15.48 -3.85
C GLY A 18 18.63 -14.21 -3.67
N TRP A 19 17.47 -14.12 -4.33
CA TRP A 19 16.51 -13.02 -4.23
C TRP A 19 15.27 -13.46 -3.46
N ARG A 20 14.84 -12.60 -2.53
CA ARG A 20 13.57 -12.78 -1.81
C ARG A 20 12.50 -11.93 -2.47
N HIS A 21 11.32 -12.52 -2.67
CA HIS A 21 10.16 -11.83 -3.23
C HIS A 21 9.28 -11.34 -2.09
N ALA A 22 8.90 -10.07 -2.12
CA ALA A 22 7.91 -9.49 -1.22
C ALA A 22 6.76 -8.93 -2.07
N CYS A 23 5.52 -9.15 -1.65
CA CYS A 23 4.33 -8.65 -2.33
C CYS A 23 3.58 -7.72 -1.39
N HIS A 24 3.13 -6.57 -1.90
CA HIS A 24 2.32 -5.64 -1.12
C HIS A 24 1.16 -5.09 -1.96
N ALA A 25 0.05 -4.76 -1.32
CA ALA A 25 -1.15 -4.27 -1.99
C ALA A 25 -1.62 -2.92 -1.44
N LEU A 26 -1.84 -1.96 -2.33
CA LEU A 26 -2.69 -0.81 -2.04
C LEU A 26 -4.14 -1.24 -2.20
N LEU A 27 -4.87 -1.31 -1.09
CA LEU A 27 -6.31 -1.54 -1.07
C LEU A 27 -7.03 -0.18 -1.04
N TYR A 28 -7.94 0.04 -1.97
CA TYR A 28 -8.66 1.31 -2.06
C TYR A 28 -10.12 1.14 -2.47
N ALA A 29 -10.96 2.09 -2.05
CA ALA A 29 -12.38 2.13 -2.39
C ALA A 29 -12.84 3.58 -2.59
N PRO A 30 -13.82 3.86 -3.47
CA PRO A 30 -14.48 5.16 -3.51
C PRO A 30 -15.13 5.45 -2.16
N ASP A 31 -14.96 6.66 -1.66
CA ASP A 31 -15.51 7.10 -0.38
C ASP A 31 -16.30 8.42 -0.57
N PRO A 32 -17.64 8.38 -0.47
CA PRO A 32 -18.49 9.57 -0.62
C PRO A 32 -18.46 10.47 0.62
N GLY A 33 -17.72 10.10 1.66
CA GLY A 33 -17.61 10.84 2.92
C GLY A 33 -16.97 12.21 2.76
N LEU A 34 -17.22 13.05 3.77
CA LEU A 34 -16.70 14.41 3.87
C LEU A 34 -15.97 14.59 5.20
N LEU A 35 -14.72 15.06 5.17
CA LEU A 35 -14.04 15.58 6.35
C LEU A 35 -14.68 16.93 6.75
N PHE A 36 -15.02 17.07 8.03
CA PHE A 36 -15.68 18.24 8.60
C PHE A 36 -16.94 18.67 7.82
N GLY A 37 -17.64 17.70 7.21
CA GLY A 37 -18.86 17.94 6.43
C GLY A 37 -18.67 18.76 5.15
N ARG A 38 -17.44 19.04 4.71
CA ARG A 38 -17.18 19.97 3.59
C ARG A 38 -16.03 19.60 2.67
N ILE A 39 -15.06 18.80 3.13
CA ILE A 39 -13.89 18.42 2.33
C ILE A 39 -14.09 16.98 1.83
N PRO A 40 -14.23 16.73 0.52
CA PRO A 40 -14.40 15.38 0.00
C PRO A 40 -13.22 14.46 0.34
N LEU A 41 -13.52 13.26 0.84
CA LEU A 41 -12.52 12.20 1.03
C LEU A 41 -12.12 11.56 -0.32
N ARG A 42 -13.10 11.42 -1.23
CA ARG A 42 -12.99 10.83 -2.59
C ARG A 42 -12.73 9.34 -2.59
N TYR A 43 -11.67 8.90 -1.95
CA TYR A 43 -11.29 7.51 -1.83
C TYR A 43 -10.75 7.23 -0.43
N ALA A 44 -10.99 6.01 0.05
CA ALA A 44 -10.26 5.44 1.17
C ALA A 44 -9.10 4.61 0.59
N VAL A 45 -7.90 4.80 1.13
CA VAL A 45 -6.69 4.01 0.80
C VAL A 45 -6.09 3.52 2.10
N LEU A 46 -5.84 2.22 2.21
CA LEU A 46 -5.27 1.61 3.41
C LEU A 46 -3.75 1.50 3.35
N MET A 47 -3.12 1.88 4.45
CA MET A 47 -1.74 1.55 4.79
C MET A 47 -1.70 1.01 6.22
N GLN A 48 -0.54 0.54 6.65
CA GLN A 48 -0.29 -0.02 7.97
C GLN A 48 0.84 0.73 8.66
N MET A 49 0.67 0.97 9.96
CA MET A 49 1.79 1.18 10.85
C MET A 49 2.42 -0.18 11.17
N ARG A 50 3.69 -0.33 10.84
CA ARG A 50 4.45 -1.57 11.06
C ARG A 50 5.13 -1.56 12.44
N PHE A 51 5.56 -2.74 12.88
CA PHE A 51 6.32 -2.93 14.12
C PHE A 51 7.57 -2.05 14.24
N ASP A 52 8.17 -1.63 13.12
CA ASP A 52 9.36 -0.79 13.06
C ASP A 52 9.05 0.72 13.06
N GLY A 53 7.79 1.10 13.29
CA GLY A 53 7.33 2.48 13.35
C GLY A 53 7.23 3.18 11.99
N ARG A 54 7.34 2.42 10.89
CA ARG A 54 7.23 2.95 9.52
C ARG A 54 5.87 2.62 8.91
N LEU A 55 5.42 3.48 8.01
CA LEU A 55 4.24 3.23 7.17
C LEU A 55 4.59 2.35 5.98
N GLY A 56 3.74 1.35 5.72
CA GLY A 56 3.85 0.45 4.58
C GLY A 56 2.49 -0.03 4.09
N PHE A 57 2.49 -0.75 2.98
CA PHE A 57 1.29 -1.44 2.50
C PHE A 57 1.21 -2.86 3.08
N PRO A 58 -0.01 -3.40 3.28
CA PRO A 58 -0.19 -4.78 3.70
C PRO A 58 0.46 -5.77 2.74
N GLY A 59 1.00 -6.84 3.29
CA GLY A 59 1.66 -7.94 2.58
C GLY A 59 3.07 -8.21 3.11
N GLY A 60 3.64 -9.32 2.64
CA GLY A 60 4.88 -9.84 3.16
C GLY A 60 5.72 -10.59 2.14
N PHE A 61 6.62 -11.43 2.65
CA PHE A 61 7.48 -12.26 1.80
C PHE A 61 6.71 -13.44 1.24
N VAL A 62 6.94 -13.75 -0.04
CA VAL A 62 6.30 -14.86 -0.74
C VAL A 62 7.34 -15.87 -1.22
N ASP A 63 7.00 -17.16 -1.14
CA ASP A 63 7.80 -18.23 -1.72
C ASP A 63 7.15 -18.72 -3.01
N LEU A 64 7.84 -18.55 -4.13
CA LEU A 64 7.37 -18.97 -5.45
C LEU A 64 7.29 -20.50 -5.61
N ARG A 65 7.83 -21.27 -4.66
CA ARG A 65 7.69 -22.73 -4.62
C ARG A 65 6.33 -23.17 -4.08
N ASP A 66 5.70 -22.32 -3.27
CA ASP A 66 4.42 -22.62 -2.62
C ASP A 66 3.21 -22.17 -3.46
N GLY A 67 3.43 -21.35 -4.49
CA GLY A 67 2.39 -20.87 -5.38
C GLY A 67 2.79 -19.63 -6.19
N SER A 68 1.80 -18.92 -6.73
CA SER A 68 2.05 -17.65 -7.42
C SER A 68 2.34 -16.50 -6.44
N LEU A 69 2.87 -15.38 -6.97
CA LEU A 69 2.99 -14.13 -6.21
C LEU A 69 1.66 -13.72 -5.58
N GLU A 70 0.57 -13.91 -6.33
CA GLU A 70 -0.78 -13.59 -5.91
C GLU A 70 -1.28 -14.54 -4.80
N ASP A 71 -0.97 -15.85 -4.87
CA ASP A 71 -1.32 -16.79 -3.80
C ASP A 71 -0.63 -16.42 -2.48
N GLY A 72 0.68 -16.14 -2.56
CA GLY A 72 1.46 -15.68 -1.42
C GLY A 72 0.92 -14.37 -0.86
N LEU A 73 0.64 -13.39 -1.72
CA LEU A 73 0.09 -12.09 -1.28
C LEU A 73 -1.26 -12.26 -0.58
N ASN A 74 -2.20 -13.01 -1.14
CA ASN A 74 -3.52 -13.18 -0.52
C ASN A 74 -3.44 -13.93 0.83
N ARG A 75 -2.47 -14.85 1.01
CA ARG A 75 -2.19 -15.47 2.32
C ARG A 75 -1.75 -14.43 3.33
N GLU A 76 -0.75 -13.62 2.99
CA GLU A 76 -0.23 -12.54 3.86
C GLU A 76 -1.35 -11.53 4.21
N LEU A 77 -2.18 -11.15 3.25
CA LEU A 77 -3.33 -10.27 3.51
C LEU A 77 -4.31 -10.88 4.52
N GLY A 78 -4.54 -12.20 4.47
CA GLY A 78 -5.39 -12.89 5.46
C GLY A 78 -4.79 -12.86 6.87
N GLU A 79 -3.47 -13.00 7.00
CA GLU A 79 -2.75 -12.98 8.28
C GLU A 79 -2.74 -11.58 8.90
N GLU A 80 -2.53 -10.54 8.09
CA GLU A 80 -2.41 -9.15 8.55
C GLU A 80 -3.74 -8.39 8.69
N LEU A 81 -4.75 -8.73 7.89
CA LEU A 81 -6.03 -7.99 7.82
C LEU A 81 -7.22 -8.77 8.38
N GLY A 82 -7.04 -10.05 8.70
CA GLY A 82 -8.05 -10.92 9.29
C GLY A 82 -9.07 -11.45 8.28
N GLU A 83 -10.15 -12.08 8.80
CA GLU A 83 -11.12 -12.85 8.01
C GLU A 83 -11.77 -12.04 6.87
N ALA A 84 -11.97 -10.73 7.05
CA ALA A 84 -12.57 -9.87 6.05
C ALA A 84 -11.73 -9.77 4.74
N ALA A 85 -10.44 -10.07 4.80
CA ALA A 85 -9.60 -10.17 3.59
C ALA A 85 -10.08 -11.27 2.64
N GLY A 86 -10.76 -12.30 3.14
CA GLY A 86 -11.34 -13.37 2.32
C GLY A 86 -12.50 -12.93 1.42
N ALA A 87 -13.03 -11.71 1.60
CA ALA A 87 -14.11 -11.16 0.77
C ALA A 87 -13.64 -10.62 -0.59
N PHE A 88 -12.33 -10.59 -0.83
CA PHE A 88 -11.75 -10.20 -2.11
C PHE A 88 -10.49 -11.02 -2.39
N ARG A 89 -9.99 -10.90 -3.62
CA ARG A 89 -8.73 -11.51 -4.03
C ARG A 89 -7.92 -10.55 -4.87
N VAL A 90 -6.64 -10.39 -4.54
CA VAL A 90 -5.68 -9.70 -5.41
C VAL A 90 -5.24 -10.64 -6.52
N GLU A 91 -5.35 -10.18 -7.76
CA GLU A 91 -5.10 -10.98 -8.96
C GLU A 91 -3.97 -10.40 -9.81
N ARG A 92 -3.52 -11.14 -10.83
CA ARG A 92 -2.47 -10.68 -11.75
C ARG A 92 -2.83 -9.36 -12.44
N ALA A 93 -4.12 -9.11 -12.72
CA ALA A 93 -4.59 -7.86 -13.32
C ALA A 93 -4.39 -6.64 -12.41
N ASP A 94 -4.26 -6.85 -11.10
CA ASP A 94 -4.02 -5.80 -10.12
C ASP A 94 -2.54 -5.41 -10.02
N TYR A 95 -1.63 -6.13 -10.69
CA TYR A 95 -0.19 -5.87 -10.70
C TYR A 95 0.15 -4.48 -11.27
N ARG A 96 1.12 -3.79 -10.68
CA ARG A 96 1.59 -2.46 -11.13
C ARG A 96 3.07 -2.37 -11.39
N SER A 97 3.91 -2.88 -10.49
CA SER A 97 5.35 -2.74 -10.65
C SER A 97 6.15 -3.73 -9.81
N SER A 98 7.42 -3.88 -10.16
CA SER A 98 8.41 -4.61 -9.37
C SER A 98 9.65 -3.76 -9.21
N HIS A 99 10.17 -3.72 -7.99
CA HIS A 99 11.34 -2.91 -7.64
C HIS A 99 12.34 -3.77 -6.88
N ALA A 100 13.56 -3.87 -7.39
CA ALA A 100 14.61 -4.70 -6.83
C ALA A 100 15.68 -3.84 -6.14
N GLY A 101 15.98 -4.16 -4.88
CA GLY A 101 17.12 -3.64 -4.12
C GLY A 101 18.18 -4.72 -3.94
N SER A 102 19.47 -4.38 -4.03
CA SER A 102 20.56 -5.36 -3.96
C SER A 102 21.15 -5.57 -2.56
N ARG A 103 20.76 -4.77 -1.56
CA ARG A 103 21.25 -4.81 -0.17
C ARG A 103 20.12 -4.48 0.83
N PRO A 104 19.33 -5.46 1.30
CA PRO A 104 19.35 -6.89 0.94
C PRO A 104 18.80 -7.15 -0.47
N ARG A 105 19.07 -8.34 -1.03
CA ARG A 105 18.51 -8.80 -2.32
C ARG A 105 17.02 -9.12 -2.19
N VAL A 106 16.21 -8.08 -2.31
CA VAL A 106 14.75 -8.16 -2.23
C VAL A 106 14.16 -7.53 -3.48
N VAL A 107 13.18 -8.22 -4.07
CA VAL A 107 12.30 -7.66 -5.09
C VAL A 107 10.91 -7.48 -4.49
N ALA A 108 10.43 -6.24 -4.49
CA ALA A 108 9.10 -5.87 -4.02
C ALA A 108 8.15 -5.75 -5.21
N HIS A 109 7.12 -6.59 -5.24
CA HIS A 109 6.00 -6.54 -6.19
C HIS A 109 4.86 -5.74 -5.57
N PHE A 110 4.27 -4.86 -6.37
CA PHE A 110 3.22 -3.95 -5.91
C PHE A 110 1.95 -4.11 -6.74
N TYR A 111 0.82 -4.16 -6.03
CA TYR A 111 -0.51 -4.35 -6.58
C TYR A 111 -1.43 -3.21 -6.10
N THR A 112 -2.46 -2.90 -6.88
CA THR A 112 -3.53 -1.99 -6.46
C THR A 112 -4.87 -2.69 -6.64
N LYS A 113 -5.64 -2.85 -5.57
CA LYS A 113 -6.94 -3.51 -5.60
C LYS A 113 -8.06 -2.54 -5.28
N LEU A 114 -8.97 -2.34 -6.25
CA LEU A 114 -10.21 -1.63 -6.04
C LEU A 114 -11.20 -2.55 -5.31
N LEU A 115 -11.76 -2.03 -4.21
CA LEU A 115 -12.77 -2.67 -3.37
C LEU A 115 -14.04 -1.82 -3.34
N THR A 116 -15.14 -2.41 -2.86
CA THR A 116 -16.26 -1.61 -2.36
C THR A 116 -15.89 -0.97 -1.02
N LEU A 117 -16.57 0.14 -0.67
CA LEU A 117 -16.37 0.77 0.64
C LEU A 117 -16.76 -0.17 1.79
N GLU A 118 -17.75 -1.03 1.59
CA GLU A 118 -18.17 -2.05 2.54
C GLU A 118 -17.06 -3.08 2.80
N GLN A 119 -16.43 -3.61 1.74
CA GLN A 119 -15.29 -4.53 1.87
C GLN A 119 -14.12 -3.87 2.62
N LEU A 120 -13.78 -2.62 2.26
CA LEU A 120 -12.68 -1.90 2.91
C LEU A 120 -13.00 -1.62 4.40
N THR A 121 -14.23 -1.23 4.71
CA THR A 121 -14.67 -1.00 6.10
C THR A 121 -14.67 -2.30 6.91
N ALA A 122 -15.08 -3.43 6.31
CA ALA A 122 -15.02 -4.73 6.98
C ALA A 122 -13.58 -5.13 7.33
N VAL A 123 -12.62 -4.86 6.44
CA VAL A 123 -11.18 -5.01 6.73
C VAL A 123 -10.76 -4.14 7.90
N GLU A 124 -11.13 -2.86 7.92
CA GLU A 124 -10.79 -1.95 9.03
C GLU A 124 -11.33 -2.43 10.39
N MET A 125 -12.56 -2.92 10.41
CA MET A 125 -13.20 -3.43 11.63
C MET A 125 -12.63 -4.78 12.09
N GLY A 126 -12.17 -5.60 11.13
CA GLY A 126 -11.60 -6.93 11.39
C GLY A 126 -10.12 -6.91 11.76
N ALA A 127 -9.36 -5.93 11.27
CA ALA A 127 -7.90 -5.90 11.41
C ALA A 127 -7.38 -5.97 12.86
N PRO A 128 -8.01 -5.36 13.88
CA PRO A 128 -7.58 -5.54 15.28
C PRO A 128 -7.69 -6.98 15.82
N ARG A 129 -8.37 -7.88 15.09
CA ARG A 129 -8.50 -9.31 15.42
C ARG A 129 -7.64 -10.19 14.50
N ALA A 130 -6.92 -9.60 13.55
CA ALA A 130 -6.02 -10.32 12.67
C ALA A 130 -4.87 -10.96 13.45
N ARG A 131 -4.26 -12.00 12.88
CA ARG A 131 -3.21 -12.79 13.52
C ARG A 131 -2.02 -11.92 13.91
N ASP A 132 -1.64 -10.99 13.03
CA ASP A 132 -0.42 -10.20 13.20
C ASP A 132 -0.66 -8.83 13.87
N HIS A 133 -1.89 -8.59 14.34
CA HIS A 133 -2.22 -7.36 15.04
C HIS A 133 -1.48 -7.26 16.38
N GLY A 134 -0.83 -6.12 16.61
CA GLY A 134 0.01 -5.89 17.78
C GLY A 134 1.38 -6.58 17.72
N LEU A 135 1.69 -7.28 16.62
CA LEU A 135 2.97 -7.91 16.35
C LEU A 135 3.65 -7.19 15.18
N GLU A 136 3.53 -7.73 13.96
CA GLU A 136 4.11 -7.11 12.76
C GLU A 136 3.33 -5.88 12.30
N VAL A 137 2.01 -5.86 12.57
CA VAL A 137 1.07 -4.79 12.22
C VAL A 137 0.55 -4.12 13.48
N LEU A 138 0.91 -2.86 13.70
CA LEU A 138 0.45 -2.09 14.87
C LEU A 138 -0.94 -1.47 14.66
N GLY A 139 -1.34 -1.24 13.41
CA GLY A 139 -2.68 -0.76 13.08
C GLY A 139 -2.82 -0.28 11.64
N LEU A 140 -4.07 -0.27 11.15
CA LEU A 140 -4.41 0.30 9.86
C LEU A 140 -4.56 1.82 9.95
N VAL A 141 -4.16 2.50 8.88
CA VAL A 141 -4.37 3.94 8.71
C VAL A 141 -4.97 4.22 7.34
N ARG A 142 -5.90 5.18 7.27
CA ARG A 142 -6.36 5.74 6.00
C ARG A 142 -5.41 6.85 5.55
N VAL A 143 -5.00 6.83 4.28
CA VAL A 143 -4.26 7.94 3.67
C VAL A 143 -5.22 9.13 3.49
N PRO A 144 -4.91 10.32 4.02
CA PRO A 144 -5.76 11.50 3.83
C PRO A 144 -5.57 12.07 2.42
N LEU A 145 -6.45 11.74 1.48
CA LEU A 145 -6.37 12.16 0.06
C LEU A 145 -6.90 13.59 -0.21
N TYR A 146 -6.80 14.45 0.79
CA TYR A 146 -7.19 15.86 0.73
C TYR A 146 -6.04 16.74 1.19
N THR A 147 -6.13 18.03 0.88
CA THR A 147 -5.21 19.05 1.40
C THR A 147 -6.02 20.18 1.99
N LEU A 148 -5.75 20.52 3.25
CA LEU A 148 -6.41 21.62 3.93
C LEU A 148 -5.96 22.97 3.33
N ARG A 149 -6.69 24.04 3.68
CA ARG A 149 -6.44 25.40 3.13
C ARG A 149 -5.06 25.97 3.46
N ASP A 150 -4.41 25.47 4.52
CA ASP A 150 -3.05 25.82 4.89
C ASP A 150 -1.99 25.23 3.94
N GLY A 151 -2.38 24.31 3.05
CA GLY A 151 -1.48 23.60 2.14
C GLY A 151 -0.61 22.55 2.81
N VAL A 152 -0.82 22.27 4.10
CA VAL A 152 0.00 21.35 4.91
C VAL A 152 -0.83 20.19 5.43
N GLY A 153 -1.99 20.47 6.04
CA GLY A 153 -2.83 19.42 6.63
C GLY A 153 -3.38 18.45 5.58
N GLY A 154 -3.45 17.16 5.93
CA GLY A 154 -3.88 16.08 5.04
C GLY A 154 -2.69 15.38 4.37
N LEU A 155 -2.77 15.15 3.05
CA LEU A 155 -1.77 14.39 2.29
C LEU A 155 -0.34 14.92 2.47
N PRO A 156 -0.05 16.24 2.38
CA PRO A 156 1.32 16.73 2.53
C PRO A 156 1.93 16.36 3.88
N ALA A 157 1.24 16.65 4.99
CA ALA A 157 1.70 16.25 6.33
C ALA A 157 1.79 14.72 6.50
N PHE A 158 0.91 13.95 5.87
CA PHE A 158 0.98 12.49 5.91
C PHE A 158 2.25 11.96 5.22
N LEU A 159 2.67 12.59 4.12
CA LEU A 159 3.87 12.22 3.36
C LEU A 159 5.20 12.56 4.09
N GLU A 160 5.14 13.28 5.21
CA GLU A 160 6.28 13.54 6.11
C GLU A 160 6.54 12.39 7.11
N ASN A 161 5.66 11.39 7.16
CA ASN A 161 5.93 10.18 7.96
C ASN A 161 7.10 9.38 7.38
N THR A 162 7.69 8.51 8.20
CA THR A 162 8.69 7.55 7.72
C THR A 162 8.01 6.37 7.04
N PHE A 163 8.41 6.05 5.80
CA PHE A 163 7.88 4.92 5.04
C PHE A 163 8.92 3.80 4.92
N ILE A 164 8.46 2.55 4.87
CA ILE A 164 9.34 1.41 4.57
C ILE A 164 9.64 1.33 3.07
N GLY A 165 10.88 0.97 2.72
CA GLY A 165 11.26 0.68 1.34
C GLY A 165 11.00 1.85 0.39
N ASN A 166 10.17 1.59 -0.64
CA ASN A 166 9.68 2.55 -1.62
C ASN A 166 8.15 2.77 -1.50
N ALA A 167 7.56 2.50 -0.33
CA ALA A 167 6.11 2.59 -0.13
C ALA A 167 5.58 4.02 -0.36
N ARG A 168 6.39 5.04 -0.06
CA ARG A 168 6.03 6.45 -0.31
C ARG A 168 5.92 6.73 -1.81
N GLU A 169 6.90 6.29 -2.60
CA GLU A 169 6.90 6.45 -4.05
C GLU A 169 5.77 5.65 -4.69
N GLN A 170 5.52 4.42 -4.22
CA GLN A 170 4.40 3.59 -4.66
C GLN A 170 3.05 4.25 -4.38
N LEU A 171 2.88 4.86 -3.21
CA LEU A 171 1.69 5.63 -2.88
C LEU A 171 1.50 6.79 -3.86
N LEU A 172 2.53 7.60 -4.08
CA LEU A 172 2.48 8.76 -4.99
C LEU A 172 2.17 8.35 -6.43
N GLU A 173 2.84 7.31 -6.95
CA GLU A 173 2.61 6.77 -8.29
C GLU A 173 1.17 6.25 -8.42
N ALA A 174 0.67 5.49 -7.45
CA ALA A 174 -0.69 4.96 -7.48
C ALA A 174 -1.75 6.06 -7.39
N VAL A 175 -1.57 7.02 -6.48
CA VAL A 175 -2.48 8.15 -6.31
C VAL A 175 -2.61 8.98 -7.59
N GLN A 176 -1.50 9.17 -8.31
CA GLN A 176 -1.49 9.86 -9.59
C GLN A 176 -2.13 9.00 -10.70
N ASN A 177 -1.67 7.77 -10.89
CA ASN A 177 -2.08 6.90 -12.01
C ASN A 177 -3.56 6.49 -11.92
N LEU A 178 -4.08 6.31 -10.70
CA LEU A 178 -5.48 5.95 -10.47
C LEU A 178 -6.40 7.18 -10.37
N GLY A 179 -5.85 8.41 -10.40
CA GLY A 179 -6.64 9.63 -10.31
C GLY A 179 -7.38 9.80 -8.97
N LEU A 180 -6.73 9.42 -7.86
CA LEU A 180 -7.40 9.38 -6.54
C LEU A 180 -7.56 10.77 -5.90
N LEU A 181 -6.80 11.77 -6.35
CA LEU A 181 -6.92 13.14 -5.87
C LEU A 181 -7.84 13.98 -6.75
N GLU A 182 -8.16 15.18 -6.26
CA GLU A 182 -8.76 16.21 -7.09
C GLU A 182 -7.88 16.52 -8.33
N PRO A 183 -8.47 16.70 -9.52
CA PRO A 183 -7.74 17.10 -10.72
C PRO A 183 -6.84 18.33 -10.46
N GLY A 184 -5.57 18.21 -10.87
CA GLY A 184 -4.57 19.27 -10.71
C GLY A 184 -4.05 19.49 -9.28
N SER A 185 -4.60 18.81 -8.26
CA SER A 185 -4.08 18.92 -6.88
C SER A 185 -2.73 18.24 -6.68
N PHE A 186 -2.45 17.16 -7.41
CA PHE A 186 -1.17 16.46 -7.33
C PHE A 186 0.01 17.38 -7.66
N ALA A 187 -0.12 18.24 -8.68
CA ALA A 187 0.91 19.21 -9.06
C ALA A 187 1.16 20.30 -8.00
N ARG A 188 0.23 20.48 -7.04
CA ARG A 188 0.36 21.43 -5.93
C ARG A 188 0.96 20.79 -4.68
N LEU A 189 1.15 19.48 -4.64
CA LEU A 189 1.80 18.82 -3.52
C LEU A 189 3.25 19.31 -3.43
N LYS A 190 3.57 20.01 -2.34
CA LYS A 190 4.96 20.27 -1.97
C LYS A 190 5.54 18.97 -1.38
N ILE A 191 6.02 18.10 -2.25
CA ILE A 191 6.66 16.85 -1.85
C ILE A 191 8.06 17.21 -1.35
N SER A 192 8.28 17.16 -0.04
CA SER A 192 9.62 17.23 0.54
C SER A 192 10.47 16.08 0.01
N THR A 193 11.78 16.28 -0.11
CA THR A 193 12.70 15.14 -0.19
C THR A 193 12.55 14.33 1.09
N PRO A 194 12.38 13.00 1.00
CA PRO A 194 12.31 12.16 2.19
C PRO A 194 13.58 12.36 3.04
N PRO A 195 13.47 12.29 4.38
CA PRO A 195 14.62 12.42 5.27
C PRO A 195 15.66 11.31 5.07
#